data_AF-A0A840J5U4-F1
#
_entry.id   AF-A0A840J5U4-F1
#
_cell.length_a   1.000
_cell.length_b   1.000
_cell.length_c   1.000
_cell.angle_alpha   90.00
_cell.angle_beta   90.00
_cell.angle_gamma   90.00
#
_symmetry.space_group_name_H-M   'P 1'
#
loop_
_entity.id
_entity.type
_entity.pdbx_description
1 polymer ?
#
loop_
_entity_poly.entity_id
_entity_poly.type
_entity_poly.pdbx_seq_one_letter_code
_entity_poly.pdbx_strand_id
1 'polypeptide(L)'
;MDAVSPTMKHTPDEENEVQDLIGFRDPAQNRVTPVAQWPADIAFAIVDRLASVVREAHKSEVATTADAEGIVRAQTFEEGDVYMLASPFDGYFADRYLMDFYDVEERDMCSRMHLHTGLRFVRMMTGPGTRIRVSSLSPFIVGDVTGVTPFAPEAFEDDLPGTPEGHRRTRYNLIVPENSWVDMQIPRGTSHQFNAIGPNAVIDSVHPEESIEVFRESMRDYRMMAQTIFLAEEKQGAEACADLPR
;
A
#
# COMPACT_ATOMS: atom_id res chain seq x y z
N MET A 1 -14.51 -38.33 -7.61
CA MET A 1 -13.97 -37.00 -7.91
C MET A 1 -14.39 -36.15 -6.73
N ASP A 2 -13.60 -36.19 -5.67
CA ASP A 2 -13.91 -35.45 -4.46
C ASP A 2 -13.54 -34.00 -4.71
N ALA A 3 -14.53 -33.12 -4.52
CA ALA A 3 -14.34 -31.68 -4.60
C ALA A 3 -13.26 -31.29 -3.58
N VAL A 4 -12.13 -30.78 -4.08
CA VAL A 4 -11.11 -30.13 -3.25
C VAL A 4 -11.81 -28.93 -2.63
N SER A 5 -12.19 -29.06 -1.35
CA SER A 5 -12.61 -27.92 -0.54
C SER A 5 -11.45 -26.93 -0.54
N PRO A 6 -11.61 -25.68 -1.01
CA PRO A 6 -10.54 -24.70 -0.92
C PRO A 6 -10.29 -24.40 0.55
N THR A 7 -9.21 -24.95 1.09
CA THR A 7 -8.74 -24.68 2.45
C THR A 7 -8.21 -23.26 2.55
N MET A 8 -8.73 -22.52 3.52
CA MET A 8 -8.39 -21.15 3.88
C MET A 8 -6.88 -20.94 4.07
N LYS A 9 -6.39 -19.75 3.68
CA LYS A 9 -5.00 -19.36 3.95
C LYS A 9 -4.82 -19.06 5.44
N HIS A 10 -4.10 -19.89 6.18
CA HIS A 10 -3.86 -19.67 7.62
C HIS A 10 -2.55 -18.95 7.91
N THR A 11 -1.59 -19.02 6.98
CA THR A 11 -0.29 -18.37 7.08
C THR A 11 0.08 -17.67 5.78
N PRO A 12 0.89 -16.58 5.83
CA PRO A 12 1.32 -15.85 4.63
C PRO A 12 2.03 -16.74 3.59
N ASP A 13 2.56 -17.88 4.01
CA ASP A 13 3.37 -18.81 3.23
C ASP A 13 2.59 -19.83 2.39
N GLU A 14 1.26 -19.87 2.50
CA GLU A 14 0.44 -20.85 1.77
C GLU A 14 0.25 -20.46 0.28
N GLU A 15 0.13 -21.44 -0.61
CA GLU A 15 0.02 -21.20 -2.06
C GLU A 15 -1.44 -20.94 -2.53
N ASN A 16 -2.40 -20.94 -1.61
CA ASN A 16 -3.82 -20.73 -1.90
C ASN A 16 -4.25 -19.29 -1.63
N GLU A 17 -4.86 -18.62 -2.62
CA GLU A 17 -5.56 -17.33 -2.45
C GLU A 17 -7.01 -17.57 -2.00
N VAL A 18 -7.23 -17.88 -0.72
CA VAL A 18 -8.60 -17.93 -0.17
C VAL A 18 -8.91 -16.60 0.50
N GLN A 19 -9.88 -15.88 -0.07
CA GLN A 19 -10.42 -14.63 0.47
C GLN A 19 -11.32 -14.95 1.68
N ASP A 20 -10.83 -14.73 2.90
CA ASP A 20 -11.63 -14.84 4.12
C ASP A 20 -11.77 -13.49 4.83
N LEU A 21 -12.67 -12.65 4.32
CA LEU A 21 -13.04 -11.39 4.96
C LEU A 21 -13.74 -11.55 6.30
N ILE A 22 -14.17 -12.74 6.71
CA ILE A 22 -14.94 -12.91 7.95
C ILE A 22 -14.02 -13.38 9.07
N GLY A 23 -13.24 -14.42 8.83
CA GLY A 23 -12.39 -15.07 9.83
C GLY A 23 -10.96 -14.54 9.88
N PHE A 24 -10.45 -13.89 8.82
CA PHE A 24 -9.09 -13.34 8.83
C PHE A 24 -8.89 -12.37 9.99
N ARG A 25 -7.72 -12.39 10.63
CA ARG A 25 -7.33 -11.44 11.68
C ARG A 25 -5.90 -11.01 11.44
N ASP A 26 -5.67 -9.70 11.53
CA ASP A 26 -4.30 -9.20 11.49
C ASP A 26 -3.49 -9.82 12.64
N PRO A 27 -2.28 -10.33 12.38
CA PRO A 27 -1.43 -10.91 13.40
C PRO A 27 -0.76 -9.84 14.29
N ALA A 28 -0.76 -8.58 13.85
CA ALA A 28 -0.14 -7.45 14.52
C ALA A 28 -0.86 -6.15 14.14
N GLN A 29 -0.34 -5.01 14.61
CA GLN A 29 -0.88 -3.69 14.30
C GLN A 29 0.13 -2.87 13.51
N ASN A 30 -0.38 -2.14 12.52
CA ASN A 30 0.39 -1.15 11.80
C ASN A 30 0.88 -0.04 12.73
N ARG A 31 2.10 0.44 12.53
CA ARG A 31 2.69 1.55 13.30
C ARG A 31 2.87 2.77 12.44
N VAL A 32 2.38 3.91 12.88
CA VAL A 32 2.35 5.16 12.12
C VAL A 32 3.12 6.24 12.87
N THR A 33 4.02 6.94 12.19
CA THR A 33 4.82 8.03 12.77
C THR A 33 4.62 9.30 11.95
N PRO A 34 4.01 10.36 12.51
CA PRO A 34 3.95 11.67 11.88
C PRO A 34 5.32 12.34 11.93
N VAL A 35 5.94 12.57 10.76
CA VAL A 35 7.34 13.00 10.67
C VAL A 35 7.46 14.50 10.46
N ALA A 36 6.72 15.04 9.49
CA ALA A 36 6.85 16.44 9.10
C ALA A 36 5.55 16.99 8.50
N GLN A 37 5.32 18.29 8.67
CA GLN A 37 4.29 19.04 7.98
C GLN A 37 4.90 20.35 7.49
N TRP A 38 4.65 20.71 6.24
CA TRP A 38 5.27 21.86 5.58
C TRP A 38 4.26 22.90 5.12
N PRO A 39 4.73 24.12 4.85
CA PRO A 39 4.04 25.03 3.94
C PRO A 39 3.70 24.35 2.60
N ALA A 40 2.55 24.75 2.03
CA ALA A 40 1.97 24.15 0.83
C ALA A 40 2.91 24.14 -0.38
N ASP A 41 3.67 25.21 -0.59
CA ASP A 41 4.63 25.35 -1.69
C ASP A 41 5.81 24.38 -1.56
N ILE A 42 6.31 24.17 -0.33
CA ILE A 42 7.38 23.21 -0.05
C ILE A 42 6.88 21.78 -0.24
N ALA A 43 5.72 21.44 0.33
CA ALA A 43 5.15 20.10 0.18
C ALA A 43 4.88 19.76 -1.29
N PHE A 44 4.31 20.70 -2.04
CA PHE A 44 4.09 20.55 -3.48
C PHE A 44 5.41 20.31 -4.24
N ALA A 45 6.44 21.11 -3.98
CA ALA A 45 7.73 20.95 -4.65
C ALA A 45 8.37 19.58 -4.42
N ILE A 46 8.22 19.01 -3.21
CA ILE A 46 8.71 17.67 -2.87
C ILE A 46 7.91 16.61 -3.63
N VAL A 47 6.58 16.63 -3.49
CA VAL A 47 5.70 15.62 -4.09
C VAL A 47 5.80 15.65 -5.61
N ASP A 48 5.71 16.84 -6.23
CA ASP A 48 5.81 16.96 -7.69
C ASP A 48 7.16 16.44 -8.21
N ARG A 49 8.26 16.67 -7.48
CA ARG A 49 9.56 16.14 -7.91
C ARG A 49 9.67 14.64 -7.82
N LEU A 50 9.14 14.01 -6.77
CA LEU A 50 9.16 12.56 -6.66
C LEU A 50 8.22 11.91 -7.67
N ALA A 51 7.01 12.45 -7.83
CA ALA A 51 6.04 12.04 -8.85
C ALA A 51 6.62 12.18 -10.27
N SER A 52 7.33 13.28 -10.55
CA SER A 52 8.01 13.47 -11.85
C SER A 52 9.00 12.36 -12.17
N VAL A 53 9.72 11.80 -11.18
CA VAL A 53 10.64 10.68 -11.43
C VAL A 53 9.88 9.46 -11.95
N VAL A 54 8.73 9.15 -11.35
CA VAL A 54 7.86 8.05 -11.78
C VAL A 54 7.33 8.32 -13.19
N ARG A 55 6.78 9.53 -13.42
CA ARG A 55 6.23 9.93 -14.72
C ARG A 55 7.27 9.92 -15.84
N GLU A 56 8.51 10.34 -15.57
CA GLU A 56 9.60 10.27 -16.56
C GLU A 56 10.08 8.83 -16.79
N ALA A 57 10.07 7.97 -15.77
CA ALA A 57 10.39 6.56 -15.93
C ALA A 57 9.40 5.86 -16.88
N HIS A 58 8.10 6.14 -16.75
CA HIS A 58 7.06 5.60 -17.65
C HIS A 58 7.15 6.10 -19.09
N LYS A 59 7.91 7.16 -19.37
CA LYS A 59 8.22 7.63 -20.73
C LYS A 59 9.52 7.03 -21.30
N SER A 60 10.30 6.34 -20.47
CA SER A 60 11.64 5.88 -20.81
C SER A 60 11.63 4.41 -21.22
N GLU A 61 12.07 4.12 -22.45
CA GLU A 61 12.22 2.73 -22.94
C GLU A 61 13.09 1.89 -22.00
N VAL A 62 14.10 2.48 -21.37
CA VAL A 62 15.01 1.76 -20.46
C VAL A 62 14.31 1.32 -19.18
N ALA A 63 13.30 2.06 -18.73
CA ALA A 63 12.57 1.73 -17.51
C ALA A 63 11.32 0.88 -17.79
N THR A 64 10.72 0.99 -18.98
CA THR A 64 9.54 0.22 -19.41
C THR A 64 9.88 -1.10 -20.10
N THR A 65 11.16 -1.40 -20.32
CA THR A 65 11.63 -2.66 -20.89
C THR A 65 12.32 -3.48 -19.81
N ALA A 66 12.17 -4.81 -19.88
CA ALA A 66 12.87 -5.71 -18.98
C ALA A 66 14.38 -5.61 -19.18
N ASP A 67 15.13 -5.53 -18.08
CA ASP A 67 16.60 -5.55 -18.11
C ASP A 67 17.17 -6.97 -18.24
N ALA A 68 18.49 -7.12 -18.07
CA ALA A 68 19.17 -8.41 -18.22
C ALA A 68 18.75 -9.45 -17.16
N GLU A 69 18.11 -9.01 -16.08
CA GLU A 69 17.57 -9.86 -15.01
C GLU A 69 16.06 -10.09 -15.17
N GLY A 70 15.46 -9.52 -16.23
CA GLY A 70 14.03 -9.60 -16.50
C GLY A 70 13.20 -8.52 -15.80
N ILE A 71 13.83 -7.58 -15.09
CA ILE A 71 13.13 -6.60 -14.25
C ILE A 71 12.63 -5.43 -15.11
N VAL A 72 11.33 -5.16 -15.04
CA VAL A 72 10.73 -3.92 -15.56
C VAL A 72 10.58 -2.93 -14.41
N ARG A 73 11.25 -1.78 -14.50
CA ARG A 73 11.31 -0.82 -13.38
C ARG A 73 10.08 0.07 -13.30
N ALA A 74 9.53 0.49 -14.44
CA ALA A 74 8.30 1.27 -14.53
C ALA A 74 7.09 0.32 -14.62
N GLN A 75 6.26 0.32 -13.59
CA GLN A 75 5.12 -0.58 -13.43
C GLN A 75 3.86 0.21 -13.06
N THR A 76 2.69 -0.42 -13.15
CA THR A 76 1.41 0.21 -12.78
C THR A 76 0.68 -0.70 -11.81
N PHE A 77 0.31 -0.16 -10.65
CA PHE A 77 -0.50 -0.83 -9.62
C PHE A 77 -1.92 -0.23 -9.61
N GLU A 78 -2.83 -0.74 -8.77
CA GLU A 78 -4.19 -0.18 -8.67
C GLU A 78 -4.18 1.26 -8.15
N GLU A 79 -3.27 1.51 -7.22
CA GLU A 79 -3.07 2.76 -6.50
C GLU A 79 -2.43 3.86 -7.35
N GLY A 80 -1.63 3.50 -8.36
CA GLY A 80 -0.81 4.47 -9.07
C GLY A 80 0.31 3.86 -9.91
N ASP A 81 1.07 4.73 -10.55
CA ASP A 81 2.26 4.35 -11.31
C ASP A 81 3.46 4.21 -10.38
N VAL A 82 4.32 3.23 -10.66
CA VAL A 82 5.44 2.82 -9.82
C VAL A 82 6.74 2.90 -10.61
N TYR A 83 7.80 3.36 -9.94
CA TYR A 83 9.17 3.23 -10.42
C TYR A 83 10.06 2.58 -9.36
N MET A 84 10.63 1.42 -9.69
CA MET A 84 11.60 0.72 -8.86
C MET A 84 12.93 1.49 -8.82
N LEU A 85 13.24 2.06 -7.65
CA LEU A 85 14.50 2.76 -7.36
C LEU A 85 15.65 1.78 -7.14
N ALA A 86 15.38 0.66 -6.48
CA ALA A 86 16.36 -0.38 -6.20
C ALA A 86 15.70 -1.75 -6.28
N SER A 87 16.33 -2.66 -7.02
CA SER A 87 16.01 -4.07 -7.01
C SER A 87 16.56 -4.75 -5.74
N PRO A 88 16.01 -5.90 -5.36
CA PRO A 88 16.64 -6.76 -4.37
C PRO A 88 18.06 -7.14 -4.77
N PHE A 89 18.89 -7.47 -3.78
CA PHE A 89 20.26 -7.95 -4.00
C PHE A 89 20.67 -8.94 -2.92
N ASP A 90 21.81 -9.61 -3.09
CA ASP A 90 22.30 -10.61 -2.14
C ASP A 90 22.37 -10.07 -0.70
N GLY A 91 21.58 -10.66 0.19
CA GLY A 91 21.46 -10.23 1.59
C GLY A 91 20.38 -9.17 1.87
N TYR A 92 19.67 -8.69 0.85
CA TYR A 92 18.56 -7.73 0.96
C TYR A 92 17.41 -8.10 -0.01
N PHE A 93 16.40 -8.77 0.52
CA PHE A 93 15.30 -9.40 -0.24
C PHE A 93 14.08 -8.48 -0.47
N ALA A 94 14.26 -7.18 -0.40
CA ALA A 94 13.20 -6.20 -0.61
C ALA A 94 13.59 -5.25 -1.71
N ASP A 95 12.62 -4.89 -2.54
CA ASP A 95 12.78 -3.79 -3.48
C ASP A 95 12.56 -2.46 -2.76
N ARG A 96 12.89 -1.37 -3.46
CA ARG A 96 12.42 -0.04 -3.08
C ARG A 96 11.85 0.65 -4.30
N TYR A 97 10.68 1.26 -4.15
CA TYR A 97 10.04 2.01 -5.23
C TYR A 97 9.47 3.35 -4.77
N LEU A 98 9.31 4.24 -5.75
CA LEU A 98 8.40 5.39 -5.66
C LEU A 98 7.10 5.04 -6.37
N MET A 99 5.99 5.54 -5.85
CA MET A 99 4.70 5.48 -6.52
C MET A 99 4.07 6.87 -6.56
N ASP A 100 3.61 7.26 -7.74
CA ASP A 100 2.78 8.44 -7.99
C ASP A 100 1.32 7.99 -7.91
N PHE A 101 0.60 8.40 -6.86
CA PHE A 101 -0.77 7.93 -6.64
C PHE A 101 -1.75 8.52 -7.63
N TYR A 102 -2.73 7.71 -8.01
CA TYR A 102 -3.94 8.21 -8.65
C TYR A 102 -4.91 8.75 -7.60
N ASP A 103 -5.56 9.86 -7.93
CA ASP A 103 -6.69 10.37 -7.16
C ASP A 103 -7.87 9.41 -7.27
N VAL A 104 -8.39 8.92 -6.14
CA VAL A 104 -9.53 8.00 -6.09
C VAL A 104 -10.77 8.57 -6.76
N GLU A 105 -10.98 9.89 -6.70
CA GLU A 105 -12.12 10.55 -7.33
C GLU A 105 -11.99 10.56 -8.86
N GLU A 106 -10.78 10.70 -9.39
CA GLU A 106 -10.54 10.69 -10.85
C GLU A 106 -10.63 9.28 -11.44
N ARG A 107 -10.15 8.26 -10.71
CA ARG A 107 -10.23 6.85 -11.17
C ARG A 107 -11.56 6.17 -10.86
N ASP A 108 -12.45 6.82 -10.10
CA ASP A 108 -13.76 6.32 -9.67
C ASP A 108 -13.71 4.93 -9.00
N MET A 109 -12.64 4.65 -8.25
CA MET A 109 -12.47 3.38 -7.55
C MET A 109 -11.59 3.50 -6.31
N CYS A 110 -11.83 2.63 -5.34
CA CYS A 110 -10.94 2.39 -4.22
C CYS A 110 -9.96 1.26 -4.53
N SER A 111 -8.75 1.35 -3.98
CA SER A 111 -7.77 0.27 -4.05
C SER A 111 -8.22 -0.87 -3.16
N ARG A 112 -7.92 -2.12 -3.51
CA ARG A 112 -8.34 -3.23 -2.64
C ARG A 112 -7.44 -3.34 -1.41
N MET A 113 -8.08 -3.63 -0.26
CA MET A 113 -7.33 -3.95 0.95
C MET A 113 -6.57 -5.26 0.76
N HIS A 114 -5.31 -5.25 1.15
CA HIS A 114 -4.43 -6.38 0.96
C HIS A 114 -3.44 -6.52 2.11
N LEU A 115 -2.75 -7.65 2.15
CA LEU A 115 -1.60 -7.86 3.02
C LEU A 115 -0.41 -8.32 2.19
N HIS A 116 0.78 -8.08 2.74
CA HIS A 116 2.01 -8.65 2.22
C HIS A 116 2.49 -9.71 3.19
N THR A 117 3.11 -10.74 2.63
CA THR A 117 3.63 -11.84 3.43
C THR A 117 4.92 -11.43 4.14
N GLY A 118 5.60 -10.36 3.70
CA GLY A 118 6.74 -9.76 4.42
C GLY A 118 6.42 -8.47 5.16
N LEU A 119 7.41 -7.98 5.93
CA LEU A 119 7.33 -6.66 6.55
C LEU A 119 7.55 -5.58 5.51
N ARG A 120 6.81 -4.48 5.62
CA ARG A 120 6.87 -3.36 4.67
C ARG A 120 7.09 -2.05 5.41
N PHE A 121 7.85 -1.15 4.79
CA PHE A 121 7.98 0.23 5.25
C PHE A 121 7.46 1.15 4.15
N VAL A 122 6.61 2.10 4.52
CA VAL A 122 5.99 3.04 3.58
C VAL A 122 6.15 4.44 4.13
N ARG A 123 6.66 5.33 3.31
CA ARG A 123 6.67 6.77 3.54
C ARG A 123 5.63 7.42 2.66
N MET A 124 4.59 7.97 3.26
CA MET A 124 3.50 8.67 2.59
C MET A 124 3.76 10.16 2.63
N MET A 125 3.74 10.80 1.46
CA MET A 125 3.92 12.24 1.32
C MET A 125 2.73 12.84 0.57
N THR A 126 2.16 13.89 1.12
CA THR A 126 1.01 14.62 0.56
C THR A 126 1.34 16.08 0.32
N GLY A 127 0.78 16.64 -0.75
CA GLY A 127 0.84 18.05 -1.08
C GLY A 127 -0.50 18.77 -0.83
N PRO A 128 -0.66 19.99 -1.37
CA PRO A 128 -1.86 20.79 -1.20
C PRO A 128 -3.09 20.12 -1.83
N GLY A 129 -4.23 20.20 -1.14
CA GLY A 129 -5.49 19.62 -1.63
C GLY A 129 -5.46 18.10 -1.70
N THR A 130 -4.56 17.42 -0.98
CA THR A 130 -4.44 15.96 -1.05
C THR A 130 -4.28 15.31 0.32
N ARG A 131 -5.12 14.31 0.59
CA ARG A 131 -5.06 13.46 1.79
C ARG A 131 -4.86 12.02 1.37
N ILE A 132 -4.32 11.19 2.26
CA ILE A 132 -4.31 9.73 2.06
C ILE A 132 -5.11 9.10 3.18
N ARG A 133 -6.15 8.34 2.81
CA ARG A 133 -6.86 7.44 3.72
C ARG A 133 -6.12 6.12 3.78
N VAL A 134 -5.65 5.78 4.97
CA VAL A 134 -5.03 4.49 5.28
C VAL A 134 -6.03 3.65 6.05
N SER A 135 -6.30 2.43 5.58
CA SER A 135 -7.25 1.53 6.26
C SER A 135 -6.59 0.22 6.66
N SER A 136 -7.08 -0.42 7.74
CA SER A 136 -6.63 -1.73 8.22
C SER A 136 -7.77 -2.47 8.94
N LEU A 137 -7.59 -3.77 9.20
CA LEU A 137 -8.52 -4.61 9.95
C LEU A 137 -8.17 -4.67 11.44
N SER A 138 -7.12 -3.98 11.85
CA SER A 138 -6.71 -3.76 13.22
C SER A 138 -6.47 -2.27 13.48
N PRO A 139 -6.61 -1.81 14.74
CA PRO A 139 -6.30 -0.42 15.08
C PRO A 139 -4.83 -0.08 14.81
N PHE A 140 -4.55 1.18 14.48
CA PHE A 140 -3.18 1.68 14.32
C PHE A 140 -2.54 2.01 15.66
N ILE A 141 -1.23 1.78 15.76
CA ILE A 141 -0.39 2.34 16.83
C ILE A 141 0.23 3.62 16.29
N VAL A 142 -0.22 4.78 16.78
CA VAL A 142 0.36 6.08 16.42
C VAL A 142 1.50 6.40 17.40
N GLY A 143 2.68 6.64 16.86
CA GLY A 143 3.90 6.97 17.61
C GLY A 143 4.12 8.46 17.77
N ASP A 144 3.06 9.26 17.91
CA ASP A 144 3.18 10.69 18.16
C ASP A 144 3.75 10.94 19.56
N VAL A 145 4.59 11.97 19.66
CA VAL A 145 5.25 12.36 20.90
C VAL A 145 5.01 13.85 21.10
N THR A 146 4.24 14.19 22.13
CA THR A 146 3.88 15.57 22.45
C THR A 146 5.12 16.46 22.56
N GLY A 147 5.14 17.55 21.78
CA GLY A 147 6.26 18.50 21.74
C GLY A 147 7.43 18.08 20.83
N VAL A 148 7.36 16.91 20.19
CA VAL A 148 8.37 16.43 19.23
C VAL A 148 7.75 16.23 17.84
N THR A 149 6.66 15.46 17.74
CA THR A 149 6.00 15.24 16.45
C THR A 149 5.10 16.41 16.09
N PRO A 150 5.00 16.76 14.79
CA PRO A 150 4.35 18.01 14.35
C PRO A 150 2.83 17.98 14.42
N PHE A 151 2.21 16.80 14.35
CA PHE A 151 0.76 16.61 14.39
C PHE A 151 0.41 15.19 14.87
N ALA A 152 -0.87 14.97 15.17
CA ALA A 152 -1.45 13.65 15.39
C ALA A 152 -2.46 13.38 14.26
N PRO A 153 -2.32 12.27 13.50
CA PRO A 153 -3.30 11.89 12.49
C PRO A 153 -4.69 11.66 13.08
N GLU A 154 -5.73 12.04 12.33
CA GLU A 154 -7.11 11.69 12.67
C GLU A 154 -7.34 10.19 12.40
N ALA A 155 -8.04 9.52 13.31
CA ALA A 155 -8.40 8.11 13.18
C ALA A 155 -9.89 7.91 13.47
N PHE A 156 -10.51 6.98 12.74
CA PHE A 156 -11.93 6.65 12.88
C PHE A 156 -12.23 5.21 12.44
N GLU A 157 -13.40 4.73 12.81
CA GLU A 157 -13.88 3.40 12.46
C GLU A 157 -15.12 3.51 11.57
N ASP A 158 -15.22 2.62 10.59
CA ASP A 158 -16.44 2.42 9.81
C ASP A 158 -16.63 0.95 9.44
N ASP A 159 -17.66 0.67 8.64
CA ASP A 159 -17.91 -0.67 8.13
C ASP A 159 -17.08 -0.90 6.88
N LEU A 160 -16.35 -2.01 6.86
CA LEU A 160 -15.61 -2.45 5.69
C LEU A 160 -16.59 -2.69 4.53
N PRO A 161 -16.48 -1.96 3.42
CA PRO A 161 -17.31 -2.20 2.24
C PRO A 161 -16.96 -3.56 1.60
N GLY A 162 -17.94 -4.18 0.95
CA GLY A 162 -17.75 -5.49 0.30
C GLY A 162 -17.68 -6.68 1.27
N THR A 163 -18.09 -6.53 2.53
CA THR A 163 -18.26 -7.68 3.43
C THR A 163 -19.40 -8.59 2.97
N PRO A 164 -19.27 -9.93 3.06
CA PRO A 164 -20.32 -10.86 2.65
C PRO A 164 -21.68 -10.59 3.33
N GLU A 165 -22.77 -10.91 2.63
CA GLU A 165 -24.13 -10.68 3.11
C GLU A 165 -24.36 -11.28 4.50
N GLY A 166 -24.97 -10.48 5.39
CA GLY A 166 -25.22 -10.88 6.79
C GLY A 166 -24.03 -10.71 7.73
N HIS A 167 -22.87 -10.30 7.23
CA HIS A 167 -21.68 -10.01 8.04
C HIS A 167 -21.38 -8.51 8.07
N ARG A 168 -20.79 -8.06 9.19
CA ARG A 168 -20.28 -6.72 9.38
C ARG A 168 -18.85 -6.84 9.89
N ARG A 169 -17.95 -6.01 9.38
CA ARG A 169 -16.55 -5.99 9.80
C ARG A 169 -16.09 -4.54 9.99
N THR A 170 -15.51 -4.26 11.16
CA THR A 170 -14.92 -2.96 11.44
C THR A 170 -13.67 -2.76 10.58
N ARG A 171 -13.62 -1.62 9.88
CA ARG A 171 -12.43 -1.09 9.24
C ARG A 171 -11.91 0.08 10.09
N TYR A 172 -10.64 0.00 10.45
CA TYR A 172 -9.95 1.07 11.15
C TYR A 172 -9.28 1.97 10.11
N ASN A 173 -9.45 3.28 10.24
CA ASN A 173 -8.96 4.26 9.29
C ASN A 173 -8.08 5.29 10.00
N LEU A 174 -7.08 5.77 9.27
CA LEU A 174 -6.21 6.87 9.65
C LEU A 174 -6.02 7.81 8.46
N ILE A 175 -6.08 9.12 8.70
CA ILE A 175 -5.90 10.15 7.68
C ILE A 175 -4.51 10.75 7.75
N VAL A 176 -3.76 10.58 6.67
CA VAL A 176 -2.57 11.38 6.39
C VAL A 176 -3.05 12.75 5.89
N PRO A 177 -2.80 13.84 6.64
CA PRO A 177 -3.32 15.16 6.29
C PRO A 177 -2.58 15.75 5.09
N GLU A 178 -3.07 16.87 4.57
CA GLU A 178 -2.36 17.61 3.52
C GLU A 178 -0.98 18.10 3.98
N ASN A 179 -0.09 18.30 3.00
CA ASN A 179 1.22 18.90 3.18
C ASN A 179 2.10 18.18 4.21
N SER A 180 1.98 16.85 4.30
CA SER A 180 2.58 16.07 5.36
C SER A 180 3.43 14.91 4.87
N TRP A 181 4.29 14.44 5.77
CA TRP A 181 5.01 13.19 5.64
C TRP A 181 4.69 12.33 6.86
N VAL A 182 4.21 11.13 6.58
CA VAL A 182 3.92 10.10 7.58
C VAL A 182 4.64 8.80 7.18
N ASP A 183 5.44 8.27 8.10
CA ASP A 183 6.06 6.94 7.94
C ASP A 183 5.15 5.87 8.55
N MET A 184 5.10 4.70 7.93
CA MET A 184 4.31 3.56 8.36
C MET A 184 5.13 2.27 8.26
N GLN A 185 5.14 1.51 9.36
CA GLN A 185 5.68 0.16 9.42
C GLN A 185 4.50 -0.82 9.42
N ILE A 186 4.49 -1.72 8.44
CA ILE A 186 3.47 -2.74 8.26
C ILE A 186 4.11 -4.08 8.62
N PRO A 187 3.70 -4.72 9.73
CA PRO A 187 4.18 -6.05 10.05
C PRO A 187 3.73 -7.08 9.01
N ARG A 188 4.50 -8.17 8.90
CA ARG A 188 4.16 -9.34 8.09
C ARG A 188 2.71 -9.80 8.31
N GLY A 189 1.99 -10.04 7.22
CA GLY A 189 0.62 -10.54 7.26
C GLY A 189 -0.41 -9.52 7.73
N THR A 190 -0.07 -8.24 7.88
CA THR A 190 -1.00 -7.21 8.36
C THR A 190 -1.66 -6.48 7.20
N SER A 191 -2.98 -6.43 7.23
CA SER A 191 -3.81 -5.75 6.24
C SER A 191 -3.56 -4.25 6.23
N HIS A 192 -3.56 -3.70 5.02
CA HIS A 192 -3.54 -2.26 4.78
C HIS A 192 -4.20 -1.92 3.45
N GLN A 193 -4.57 -0.66 3.30
CA GLN A 193 -5.19 -0.10 2.10
C GLN A 193 -4.80 1.37 2.01
N PHE A 194 -4.38 1.84 0.84
CA PHE A 194 -4.02 3.25 0.62
C PHE A 194 -4.91 3.85 -0.46
N ASN A 195 -5.55 4.97 -0.15
CA ASN A 195 -6.38 5.72 -1.10
C ASN A 195 -6.01 7.20 -1.01
N ALA A 196 -5.39 7.74 -2.07
CA ALA A 196 -5.14 9.17 -2.20
C ALA A 196 -6.41 9.88 -2.68
N ILE A 197 -6.75 10.97 -1.99
CA ILE A 197 -7.90 11.82 -2.30
C ILE A 197 -7.32 13.19 -2.64
N GLY A 198 -7.22 13.47 -3.93
CA GLY A 198 -6.48 14.59 -4.50
C GLY A 198 -5.21 14.18 -5.28
N PRO A 199 -4.63 15.09 -6.07
CA PRO A 199 -3.64 14.77 -7.11
C PRO A 199 -2.18 14.76 -6.63
N ASN A 200 -1.90 15.17 -5.39
CA ASN A 200 -0.55 15.41 -4.90
C ASN A 200 -0.17 14.38 -3.82
N ALA A 201 -0.08 13.11 -4.19
CA ALA A 201 0.31 12.04 -3.27
C ALA A 201 1.40 11.14 -3.87
N VAL A 202 2.44 10.87 -3.09
CA VAL A 202 3.52 9.94 -3.43
C VAL A 202 3.80 9.03 -2.25
N ILE A 203 4.12 7.76 -2.51
CA ILE A 203 4.82 6.92 -1.54
C ILE A 203 6.23 6.56 -1.97
N ASP A 204 7.11 6.45 -0.99
CA ASP A 204 8.41 5.79 -1.07
C ASP A 204 8.35 4.55 -0.18
N SER A 205 8.44 3.37 -0.79
CA SER A 205 8.17 2.11 -0.11
C SER A 205 9.36 1.16 -0.25
N VAL A 206 9.74 0.54 0.87
CA VAL A 206 10.50 -0.72 0.84
C VAL A 206 9.48 -1.83 0.83
N HIS A 207 9.38 -2.53 -0.29
CA HIS A 207 8.39 -3.58 -0.46
C HIS A 207 9.06 -4.95 -0.29
N PRO A 208 8.58 -5.79 0.64
CA PRO A 208 9.07 -7.14 0.73
C PRO A 208 8.66 -7.87 -0.54
N GLU A 209 9.63 -8.33 -1.32
CA GLU A 209 9.36 -9.38 -2.29
C GLU A 209 9.26 -10.67 -1.49
N GLU A 210 8.07 -11.23 -1.43
CA GLU A 210 7.89 -12.57 -0.91
C GLU A 210 7.12 -13.38 -1.95
N SER A 211 7.88 -14.11 -2.76
CA SER A 211 7.44 -15.42 -3.21
C SER A 211 8.28 -16.44 -2.46
N ILE A 212 7.63 -17.41 -1.82
CA ILE A 212 8.30 -18.58 -1.25
C ILE A 212 9.17 -19.32 -2.28
N GLU A 213 8.89 -19.10 -3.56
CA GLU A 213 9.56 -19.66 -4.71
C GLU A 213 10.97 -19.08 -4.91
N VAL A 214 11.21 -17.78 -4.66
CA VAL A 214 12.54 -17.14 -4.83
C VAL A 214 13.59 -17.74 -3.89
N PHE A 215 13.20 -18.11 -2.67
CA PHE A 215 14.13 -18.63 -1.66
C PHE A 215 14.40 -20.14 -1.79
N ARG A 216 13.50 -20.93 -2.40
CA ARG A 216 13.66 -22.39 -2.55
C ARG A 216 14.48 -22.82 -3.77
N GLU A 217 14.55 -22.03 -4.83
CA GLU A 217 15.05 -22.51 -6.13
C GLU A 217 16.21 -21.72 -6.77
N SER A 218 16.83 -20.75 -6.08
CA SER A 218 17.93 -19.93 -6.65
C SER A 218 17.58 -19.35 -8.04
N MET A 219 16.37 -18.80 -8.16
CA MET A 219 15.74 -18.55 -9.45
C MET A 219 16.34 -17.35 -10.22
N ARG A 220 16.37 -17.49 -11.55
CA ARG A 220 16.47 -16.40 -12.54
C ARG A 220 15.15 -16.35 -13.32
N ASP A 221 14.88 -15.20 -13.96
CA ASP A 221 13.68 -14.84 -14.74
C ASP A 221 12.44 -14.41 -13.92
N TYR A 222 12.65 -13.39 -13.07
CA TYR A 222 11.65 -12.80 -12.17
C TYR A 222 10.37 -12.33 -12.89
N ARG A 223 9.21 -12.80 -12.41
CA ARG A 223 7.94 -12.09 -12.52
C ARG A 223 7.56 -11.65 -11.11
N MET A 224 7.64 -10.34 -10.86
CA MET A 224 7.30 -9.76 -9.57
C MET A 224 5.83 -10.02 -9.24
N MET A 225 5.61 -10.97 -8.34
CA MET A 225 4.34 -11.17 -7.68
C MET A 225 4.64 -10.94 -6.20
N ALA A 226 4.50 -9.69 -5.75
CA ALA A 226 4.08 -9.49 -4.37
C ALA A 226 2.88 -10.41 -4.17
N GLN A 227 2.92 -11.32 -3.19
CA GLN A 227 1.71 -12.00 -2.77
C GLN A 227 0.82 -10.98 -2.05
N THR A 228 0.26 -10.07 -2.84
CA THR A 228 -0.80 -9.15 -2.48
C THR A 228 -2.04 -10.02 -2.33
N ILE A 229 -2.30 -10.46 -1.11
CA ILE A 229 -3.51 -11.22 -0.84
C ILE A 229 -4.62 -10.21 -0.71
N PHE A 230 -5.38 -10.04 -1.78
CA PHE A 230 -6.56 -9.21 -1.74
C PHE A 230 -7.57 -9.83 -0.80
N LEU A 231 -8.07 -9.00 0.11
CA LEU A 231 -9.11 -9.42 1.02
C LEU A 231 -10.48 -9.26 0.36
N ALA A 232 -10.65 -8.43 -0.67
CA ALA A 232 -11.90 -8.28 -1.40
C ALA A 232 -11.82 -8.82 -2.84
N GLU A 233 -12.90 -9.48 -3.28
CA GLU A 233 -13.06 -9.95 -4.66
C GLU A 233 -13.16 -8.78 -5.64
N GLU A 234 -13.97 -7.79 -5.30
CA GLU A 234 -14.31 -6.66 -6.17
C GLU A 234 -13.74 -5.34 -5.66
N LYS A 235 -13.41 -4.46 -6.62
CA LYS A 235 -13.13 -3.05 -6.34
C LYS A 235 -14.42 -2.33 -6.00
N GLN A 236 -14.34 -1.43 -5.04
CA GLN A 236 -15.46 -0.59 -4.61
C GLN A 236 -15.39 0.76 -5.32
N GLY A 237 -16.54 1.41 -5.53
CA GLY A 237 -16.60 2.77 -6.08
C GLY A 237 -15.92 3.78 -5.15
N ALA A 238 -15.50 4.92 -5.70
CA ALA A 238 -14.74 5.93 -4.97
C ALA A 238 -15.47 6.43 -3.70
N GLU A 239 -16.80 6.44 -3.69
CA GLU A 239 -17.62 6.84 -2.54
C GLU A 239 -17.30 6.05 -1.26
N ALA A 240 -16.80 4.82 -1.39
CA ALA A 240 -16.46 3.95 -0.27
C ALA A 240 -15.13 4.32 0.44
N CYS A 241 -14.33 5.20 -0.17
CA CYS A 241 -13.06 5.67 0.39
C CYS A 241 -12.87 7.19 0.36
N ALA A 242 -13.53 7.92 -0.55
CA ALA A 242 -13.41 9.37 -0.72
C ALA A 242 -14.21 10.16 0.32
N ASP A 243 -15.32 9.60 0.83
CA ASP A 243 -16.09 10.25 1.90
C ASP A 243 -15.31 10.13 3.22
N LEU A 244 -14.74 11.26 3.65
CA LEU A 244 -13.99 11.38 4.88
C LEU A 244 -14.86 12.03 5.96
N PRO A 245 -14.73 11.59 7.23
CA PRO A 245 -15.35 12.31 8.34
C PRO A 245 -14.98 13.79 8.29
N ARG A 246 -15.95 14.63 8.67
CA ARG A 246 -15.78 16.09 8.73
C ARG A 246 -15.17 16.54 10.04
#